data_AF-A0A7S1RP40-F1
#
_entry.id   AF-A0A7S1RP40-F1
#
_cell.length_a   1.000
_cell.length_b   1.000
_cell.length_c   1.000
_cell.angle_alpha   90.00
_cell.angle_beta   90.00
_cell.angle_gamma   90.00
#
_symmetry.space_group_name_H-M   'P 1'
#
loop_
_entity.id
_entity.type
_entity.pdbx_description
1 polymer ?
#
loop_
_entity_poly.entity_id
_entity_poly.type
_entity_poly.pdbx_seq_one_letter_code
_entity_poly.pdbx_strand_id
1 'polypeptide(L)'
;ALLRLRSLVVGAADAPSAVAAPSEKVLLWIQRSTATTRRVTNEAAVFEALHRVLDSIRGVRWSIRVFSDQPPPPTAKETARLFHAADIVVGVHGSGQANQIFCRPGTG
;
A
#
# COMPACT_ATOMS: atom_id res chain seq x y z
N ALA A 1 18.20 14.29 2.31
CA ALA A 1 17.45 14.00 3.56
C ALA A 1 16.62 12.71 3.44
N LEU A 2 15.69 12.61 2.48
CA LEU A 2 14.81 11.44 2.26
C LEU A 2 15.53 10.08 2.13
N LEU A 3 16.63 10.02 1.39
CA LEU A 3 17.42 8.78 1.22
C LEU A 3 18.05 8.28 2.53
N ARG A 4 18.46 9.19 3.43
CA ARG A 4 18.98 8.82 4.76
C ARG A 4 17.88 8.30 5.68
N LEU A 5 16.67 8.87 5.60
CA LEU A 5 15.49 8.37 6.32
C LEU A 5 15.11 6.96 5.87
N ARG A 6 15.13 6.71 4.55
CA ARG A 6 14.89 5.37 4.00
C ARG A 6 15.92 4.34 4.48
N SER A 7 17.22 4.68 4.47
CA SER A 7 18.26 3.74 4.94
C SER A 7 18.14 3.39 6.43
N LEU A 8 17.60 4.32 7.24
CA LEU A 8 17.35 4.08 8.67
C LEU A 8 16.13 3.16 8.92
N VAL A 9 15.19 3.10 7.97
CA VAL A 9 13.94 2.32 8.08
C VAL A 9 14.07 0.93 7.44
N VAL A 10 14.84 0.81 6.35
CA VAL A 10 14.96 -0.40 5.52
C VAL A 10 16.17 -1.27 5.92
N GLY A 11 16.84 -0.95 7.02
CA GLY A 11 17.96 -1.75 7.53
C GLY A 11 17.54 -3.21 7.77
N ALA A 12 18.06 -4.11 6.92
CA ALA A 12 17.97 -5.57 6.96
C ALA A 12 16.71 -6.26 6.37
N ALA A 13 16.30 -5.93 5.15
CA ALA A 13 15.38 -6.80 4.39
C ALA A 13 15.89 -7.13 2.97
N ASP A 14 16.41 -8.36 2.89
CA ASP A 14 16.39 -9.34 1.79
C ASP A 14 17.41 -9.33 0.64
N ALA A 15 18.14 -10.46 0.58
CA ALA A 15 18.70 -11.07 -0.61
C ALA A 15 17.62 -11.86 -1.38
N PRO A 16 17.70 -12.00 -2.71
CA PRO A 16 16.66 -12.66 -3.50
C PRO A 16 16.75 -14.20 -3.39
N SER A 17 15.62 -14.86 -3.13
CA SER A 17 15.47 -16.32 -3.16
C SER A 17 14.60 -16.76 -4.35
N ALA A 18 14.97 -17.90 -4.96
CA ALA A 18 14.48 -18.41 -6.23
C ALA A 18 13.28 -19.37 -6.11
N VAL A 19 12.53 -19.46 -7.22
CA VAL A 19 11.35 -20.31 -7.53
C VAL A 19 10.03 -19.82 -6.93
N ALA A 20 9.28 -19.02 -7.68
CA ALA A 20 8.05 -18.37 -7.21
C ALA A 20 6.78 -19.20 -7.49
N ALA A 21 6.13 -19.67 -6.42
CA ALA A 21 4.68 -19.86 -6.37
C ALA A 21 3.95 -18.59 -6.90
N PRO A 22 2.68 -18.63 -7.34
CA PRO A 22 1.97 -17.42 -7.74
C PRO A 22 2.12 -16.36 -6.65
N SER A 23 2.90 -15.31 -6.93
CA SER A 23 3.27 -14.34 -5.92
C SER A 23 2.00 -13.58 -5.56
N GLU A 24 1.53 -13.74 -4.33
CA GLU A 24 0.45 -12.90 -3.83
C GLU A 24 0.90 -11.44 -3.90
N LYS A 25 0.11 -10.62 -4.60
CA LYS A 25 0.36 -9.19 -4.76
C LYS A 25 -0.53 -8.41 -3.81
N VAL A 26 0.02 -7.38 -3.18
CA VAL A 26 -0.70 -6.58 -2.18
C VAL A 26 -1.02 -5.20 -2.74
N LEU A 27 -2.30 -4.86 -2.81
CA LEU A 27 -2.74 -3.49 -3.02
C LEU A 27 -3.08 -2.87 -1.67
N LEU A 28 -2.45 -1.73 -1.35
CA LEU A 28 -2.75 -0.95 -0.17
C LEU A 28 -3.69 0.20 -0.53
N TRP A 29 -4.92 0.15 -0.04
CA TRP A 29 -5.91 1.22 -0.18
C TRP A 29 -5.79 2.21 0.99
N ILE A 30 -5.63 3.49 0.67
CA ILE A 30 -5.60 4.59 1.64
C ILE A 30 -7.01 5.13 1.82
N GLN A 31 -7.64 4.72 2.91
CA GLN A 31 -8.97 5.19 3.32
C GLN A 31 -8.84 6.49 4.14
N ARG A 32 -9.58 7.50 3.71
CA ARG A 32 -9.58 8.85 4.31
C ARG A 32 -10.97 9.28 4.78
N SER A 33 -11.58 8.43 5.58
CA SER A 33 -12.96 8.56 6.05
C SER A 33 -13.18 9.69 7.06
N THR A 34 -12.15 10.10 7.81
CA THR A 34 -12.24 11.22 8.76
C THR A 34 -11.76 12.55 8.16
N ALA A 35 -11.03 12.52 7.04
CA ALA A 35 -10.53 13.71 6.37
C ALA A 35 -11.64 14.60 5.75
N THR A 36 -11.62 15.90 5.99
CA THR A 36 -12.60 16.87 5.44
C THR A 36 -12.43 17.17 3.95
N THR A 37 -11.25 16.91 3.39
CA THR A 37 -10.92 17.12 1.98
C THR A 37 -10.25 15.88 1.40
N ARG A 38 -10.28 15.74 0.07
CA ARG A 38 -9.60 14.64 -0.66
C ARG A 38 -10.07 13.25 -0.17
N ARG A 39 -11.38 13.03 -0.25
CA ARG A 39 -12.06 11.76 0.06
C ARG A 39 -12.78 11.22 -1.17
N VAL A 40 -12.99 9.92 -1.22
CA VAL A 40 -13.90 9.28 -2.17
C VAL A 40 -15.30 9.27 -1.54
N THR A 41 -16.29 9.89 -2.18
CA THR A 41 -17.67 9.94 -1.64
C THR A 41 -18.44 8.64 -1.88
N ASN A 42 -18.05 7.85 -2.87
CA ASN A 42 -18.62 6.56 -3.24
C ASN A 42 -17.63 5.39 -3.02
N GLU A 43 -16.92 5.41 -1.89
CA GLU A 43 -15.81 4.49 -1.59
C GLU A 43 -16.17 3.01 -1.77
N ALA A 44 -17.35 2.59 -1.30
CA ALA A 44 -17.84 1.22 -1.49
C ALA A 44 -17.92 0.81 -2.97
N ALA A 45 -18.47 1.68 -3.84
CA ALA A 45 -18.59 1.39 -5.26
C ALA A 45 -17.20 1.31 -5.95
N VAL A 46 -16.25 2.13 -5.51
CA VAL A 46 -14.86 2.06 -5.99
C VAL A 46 -14.18 0.77 -5.53
N PHE A 47 -14.39 0.36 -4.28
CA PHE A 47 -13.84 -0.88 -3.74
C PHE A 47 -14.36 -2.11 -4.50
N GLU A 48 -15.66 -2.15 -4.78
CA GLU A 48 -16.31 -3.18 -5.59
C GLU A 48 -15.75 -3.22 -7.03
N ALA A 49 -15.56 -2.06 -7.66
CA ALA A 49 -14.94 -1.98 -8.97
C ALA A 49 -13.48 -2.45 -8.95
N LEU A 50 -12.74 -2.10 -7.89
CA LEU A 50 -11.36 -2.50 -7.70
C LEU A 50 -11.23 -4.01 -7.57
N HIS A 51 -12.06 -4.66 -6.75
CA HIS A 51 -12.10 -6.12 -6.65
C HIS A 51 -12.31 -6.78 -8.01
N ARG A 52 -13.30 -6.31 -8.79
CA ARG A 52 -13.55 -6.84 -10.15
C ARG A 52 -12.35 -6.69 -11.07
N VAL A 53 -11.65 -5.56 -11.02
CA VAL A 53 -10.44 -5.33 -11.84
C VAL A 53 -9.33 -6.29 -11.41
N LEU A 54 -9.06 -6.42 -10.11
CA LEU A 54 -8.01 -7.29 -9.60
C LEU A 54 -8.28 -8.78 -9.92
N ASP A 55 -9.53 -9.21 -9.78
CA ASP A 55 -9.95 -10.59 -10.09
C ASP A 55 -9.85 -10.90 -11.59
N SER A 56 -9.92 -9.88 -12.46
CA SER A 56 -9.76 -10.06 -13.91
C SER A 56 -8.31 -10.30 -14.36
N ILE A 57 -7.32 -10.02 -13.49
CA ILE A 57 -5.90 -10.17 -13.80
C ILE A 57 -5.49 -11.63 -13.63
N ARG A 58 -5.34 -12.35 -14.76
CA ARG A 58 -4.95 -13.77 -14.75
C ARG A 58 -3.51 -13.98 -14.28
N GLY A 59 -3.29 -15.08 -13.57
CA GLY A 59 -1.96 -15.52 -13.13
C GLY A 59 -1.41 -14.80 -11.89
N VAL A 60 -2.19 -13.89 -11.29
CA VAL A 60 -1.81 -13.14 -10.10
C VAL A 60 -2.94 -13.20 -9.08
N ARG A 61 -2.62 -13.55 -7.83
CA ARG A 61 -3.56 -13.43 -6.72
C ARG A 61 -3.34 -12.10 -6.03
N TRP A 62 -4.35 -11.25 -6.02
CA TRP A 62 -4.28 -9.97 -5.31
C TRP A 62 -4.96 -10.05 -3.94
N SER A 63 -4.39 -9.37 -2.95
CA SER A 63 -5.06 -9.04 -1.70
C SER A 63 -5.09 -7.53 -1.49
N ILE A 64 -6.24 -7.02 -1.02
CA ILE A 64 -6.40 -5.61 -0.68
C ILE A 64 -6.23 -5.45 0.83
N ARG A 65 -5.36 -4.53 1.23
CA ARG A 65 -5.20 -4.08 2.62
C ARG A 65 -5.62 -2.64 2.73
N VAL A 66 -6.20 -2.26 3.86
CA VAL A 66 -6.67 -0.89 4.11
C VAL A 66 -5.77 -0.20 5.12
N PHE A 67 -5.27 0.97 4.77
CA PHE A 67 -4.68 1.95 5.68
C PHE A 67 -5.73 3.03 5.95
N SER A 68 -6.28 3.06 7.17
CA SER A 68 -7.41 3.93 7.53
C SER A 68 -6.99 5.05 8.47
N ASP A 69 -7.64 6.22 8.33
CA ASP A 69 -7.54 7.36 9.25
C ASP A 69 -8.58 7.34 10.38
N GLN A 70 -9.33 6.24 10.54
CA GLN A 70 -10.25 6.05 11.66
C GLN A 70 -9.47 5.90 12.98
N PRO A 71 -9.97 6.47 14.10
CA PRO A 71 -9.35 6.26 15.41
C PRO A 71 -9.43 4.81 15.90
N PRO A 72 -8.35 4.27 16.52
CA PRO A 72 -7.02 4.88 16.60
C PRO A 72 -6.30 4.78 15.25
N PRO A 73 -5.59 5.85 14.81
CA PRO A 73 -4.86 5.80 13.56
C PRO A 73 -3.66 4.82 13.66
N PRO A 74 -3.20 4.26 12.52
CA PRO A 74 -2.05 3.36 12.50
C PRO A 74 -0.79 4.01 13.08
N THR A 75 -0.03 3.23 13.83
CA THR A 75 1.29 3.64 14.32
C THR A 75 2.30 3.79 13.18
N ALA A 76 3.43 4.47 13.43
CA ALA A 76 4.52 4.56 12.46
C ALA A 76 5.07 3.18 12.04
N LYS A 77 5.11 2.22 12.98
CA LYS A 77 5.55 0.85 12.71
C LYS A 77 4.57 0.10 11.80
N GLU A 78 3.27 0.24 12.04
CA GLU A 78 2.24 -0.36 11.20
C GLU A 78 2.21 0.29 9.80
N THR A 79 2.39 1.61 9.75
CA THR A 79 2.53 2.35 8.49
C THR A 79 3.69 1.78 7.67
N ALA A 80 4.89 1.69 8.25
CA ALA A 80 6.04 1.12 7.57
C ALA A 80 5.79 -0.32 7.09
N ARG A 81 5.20 -1.17 7.94
CA ARG A 81 4.88 -2.56 7.59
C ARG A 81 3.89 -2.68 6.43
N LEU A 82 2.81 -1.90 6.45
CA LEU A 82 1.77 -1.93 5.41
C LEU A 82 2.31 -1.41 4.08
N PHE A 83 3.01 -0.28 4.08
CA PHE A 83 3.58 0.31 2.88
C PHE A 83 4.72 -0.53 2.29
N HIS A 84 5.54 -1.17 3.12
CA HIS A 84 6.61 -2.04 2.65
C HIS A 84 6.08 -3.30 1.97
N ALA A 85 4.98 -3.86 2.48
CA ALA A 85 4.35 -5.05 1.90
C ALA A 85 3.63 -4.78 0.57
N ALA A 86 3.19 -3.54 0.33
CA ALA A 86 2.45 -3.17 -0.87
C ALA A 86 3.25 -3.38 -2.16
N ASP A 87 2.60 -3.90 -3.20
CA ASP A 87 3.03 -3.81 -4.60
C ASP A 87 2.46 -2.56 -5.28
N ILE A 88 1.28 -2.11 -4.86
CA ILE A 88 0.61 -0.90 -5.35
C ILE A 88 -0.02 -0.17 -4.18
N VAL A 89 0.06 1.17 -4.17
CA VAL A 89 -0.64 2.02 -3.19
C VAL A 89 -1.68 2.89 -3.88
N VAL A 90 -2.96 2.74 -3.53
CA VAL A 90 -4.06 3.50 -4.12
C VAL A 90 -4.71 4.40 -3.09
N GLY A 91 -4.91 5.67 -3.42
CA GLY A 91 -5.59 6.61 -2.53
C GLY A 91 -5.79 7.98 -3.15
N VAL A 92 -6.73 8.76 -2.60
CA VAL A 92 -6.91 10.17 -2.96
C VAL A 92 -5.79 10.96 -2.28
N HIS A 93 -4.91 11.58 -3.06
CA HIS A 93 -3.57 12.06 -2.67
C HIS A 93 -3.46 12.76 -1.28
N GLY A 94 -2.29 12.79 -0.61
CA GLY A 94 -0.93 12.58 -1.11
C GLY A 94 -0.07 11.68 -0.23
N SER A 95 0.44 10.62 -0.86
CA SER A 95 1.36 9.66 -0.26
C SER A 95 2.71 9.59 -0.99
N GLY A 96 2.97 10.44 -1.99
CA GLY A 96 4.18 10.36 -2.82
C GLY A 96 5.49 10.31 -2.01
N GLN A 97 5.59 11.08 -0.91
CA GLN A 97 6.75 10.99 -0.01
C GLN A 97 6.75 9.73 0.87
N ALA A 98 5.59 9.29 1.38
CA ALA A 98 5.48 8.04 2.14
C ALA A 98 5.85 6.82 1.27
N ASN A 99 5.41 6.81 0.01
CA ASN A 99 5.76 5.79 -0.96
C ASN A 99 7.29 5.73 -1.18
N GLN A 100 7.96 6.88 -1.33
CA GLN A 100 9.41 6.92 -1.50
C GLN A 100 10.21 6.41 -0.30
N ILE A 101 9.68 6.57 0.91
CA ILE A 101 10.36 6.19 2.16
C ILE A 101 10.09 4.73 2.52
N PHE A 102 8.82 4.29 2.44
CA PHE A 102 8.38 3.02 3.03
C PHE A 102 8.15 1.91 2.00
N CYS A 103 7.84 2.23 0.75
CA CYS A 103 7.59 1.20 -0.25
C CYS A 103 8.88 0.59 -0.78
N ARG A 104 8.80 -0.69 -1.16
CA ARG A 104 9.89 -1.37 -1.85
C ARG A 104 10.12 -0.80 -3.25
N PRO A 105 11.34 -0.91 -3.81
CA PRO A 105 11.58 -0.61 -5.22
C PRO A 105 10.55 -1.32 -6.13
N GLY A 106 10.02 -0.60 -7.13
CA GLY A 106 9.02 -1.13 -8.06
C GLY A 106 7.56 -0.99 -7.63
N THR A 107 7.29 -0.43 -6.44
CA THR A 107 5.92 -0.11 -6.00
C THR A 107 5.39 1.12 -6.76
N GLY A 108 4.22 0.98 -7.38
CA GLY A 108 3.53 2.03 -8.15
C GLY A 108 2.34 2.66 -7.43
#